data_AF-A0A935R5C2-F1
#
_entry.id   AF-A0A935R5C2-F1
#
_cell.length_a   1.000
_cell.length_b   1.000
_cell.length_c   1.000
_cell.angle_alpha   90.00
_cell.angle_beta   90.00
_cell.angle_gamma   90.00
#
_symmetry.space_group_name_H-M   'P 1'
#
loop_
_entity.id
_entity.type
_entity.pdbx_description
1 polymer ?
#
loop_
_entity_poly.entity_id
_entity_poly.type
_entity_poly.pdbx_seq_one_letter_code
_entity_poly.pdbx_strand_id
1 'polypeptide(L)'
;MKRASRPHAEAVIELLRGDPAFADEYLRAAMEQADQEGGREALLSALRHVAEAQGMAQVAERAGIQRESLYRALSPKGNPTLKTLVAVLEAAGLRLAITRRDEAHA
;
A
#
# COMPACT_ATOMS: atom_id res chain seq x y z
N MET A 1 13.46 17.72 27.07
CA MET A 1 13.45 17.63 25.59
C MET A 1 12.56 16.45 25.20
N LYS A 2 11.30 16.70 24.77
CA LYS A 2 10.40 15.62 24.34
C LYS A 2 10.77 15.24 22.91
N ARG A 3 11.40 14.08 22.70
CA ARG A 3 11.42 13.45 21.37
C ARG A 3 9.97 13.09 21.08
N ALA A 4 9.28 13.93 20.31
CA ALA A 4 7.93 13.64 19.86
C ALA A 4 7.99 12.35 19.06
N SER A 5 7.33 11.29 19.54
CA SER A 5 7.03 10.13 18.72
C SER A 5 6.15 10.64 17.59
N ARG A 6 6.75 10.99 16.44
CA ARG A 6 5.99 11.22 15.22
C ARG A 6 5.16 9.95 14.99
N PRO A 7 3.85 10.06 14.73
CA PRO A 7 3.06 8.91 14.33
C PRO A 7 3.78 8.21 13.18
N HIS A 8 4.12 6.93 13.35
CA HIS A 8 4.98 6.19 12.43
C HIS A 8 4.49 6.32 10.98
N ALA A 9 3.17 6.30 10.77
CA ALA A 9 2.54 6.46 9.45
C ALA A 9 2.82 7.83 8.79
N GLU A 10 2.77 8.94 9.53
CA GLU A 10 3.01 10.28 8.96
C GLU A 10 4.44 10.42 8.47
N ALA A 11 5.41 9.93 9.24
CA ALA A 11 6.82 9.95 8.85
C ALA A 11 7.08 9.09 7.60
N VAL A 12 6.43 7.93 7.50
CA VAL A 12 6.51 7.06 6.32
C VAL A 12 5.90 7.75 5.10
N ILE A 13 4.73 8.38 5.22
CA ILE A 13 4.07 9.09 4.12
C ILE A 13 4.91 10.27 3.62
N GLU A 14 5.55 11.03 4.52
CA GLU A 14 6.48 12.10 4.14
C GLU A 14 7.66 11.56 3.31
N LEU A 15 8.25 10.45 3.74
CA LEU A 15 9.37 9.80 3.05
C LEU A 15 8.96 9.29 1.65
N LEU A 16 7.84 8.57 1.56
CA LEU A 16 7.31 8.03 0.30
C LEU A 16 7.00 9.12 -0.72
N ARG A 17 6.57 10.31 -0.28
CA ARG A 17 6.32 11.45 -1.16
C ARG A 17 7.60 12.03 -1.77
N GLY A 18 8.71 11.96 -1.04
CA GLY A 18 10.00 12.49 -1.46
C GLY A 18 10.82 11.52 -2.31
N ASP A 19 10.55 10.21 -2.21
CA ASP A 19 11.32 9.16 -2.88
C ASP A 19 10.42 8.06 -3.46
N PRO A 20 10.07 8.14 -4.76
CA PRO A 20 9.30 7.10 -5.43
C PRO A 20 9.98 5.73 -5.48
N ALA A 21 11.33 5.67 -5.53
CA ALA A 21 12.04 4.39 -5.55
C ALA A 21 11.90 3.67 -4.20
N PHE A 22 11.92 4.43 -3.11
CA PHE A 22 11.63 3.89 -1.79
C PHE A 22 10.20 3.33 -1.67
N ALA A 23 9.21 3.92 -2.37
CA ALA A 23 7.85 3.38 -2.38
C ALA A 23 7.77 1.98 -3.01
N ASP A 24 8.55 1.73 -4.06
CA ASP A 24 8.62 0.41 -4.70
C ASP A 24 9.24 -0.65 -3.78
N GLU A 25 10.34 -0.30 -3.10
CA GLU A 25 10.98 -1.18 -2.10
C GLU A 25 10.06 -1.45 -0.92
N TYR A 26 9.38 -0.42 -0.42
CA TYR A 26 8.45 -0.52 0.69
C TYR A 26 7.27 -1.47 0.37
N LEU A 27 6.69 -1.36 -0.82
CA LEU A 27 5.62 -2.24 -1.27
C LEU A 27 6.10 -3.66 -1.55
N ARG A 28 7.30 -3.82 -2.12
CA ARG A 28 7.92 -5.14 -2.34
C ARG A 28 8.12 -5.88 -1.03
N ALA A 29 8.73 -5.23 -0.05
CA ALA A 29 8.94 -5.80 1.27
C ALA A 29 7.61 -6.21 1.93
N ALA A 30 6.59 -5.36 1.85
CA ALA A 30 5.26 -5.68 2.37
C ALA A 30 4.62 -6.88 1.66
N MET A 31 4.80 -7.01 0.34
CA MET A 31 4.31 -8.14 -0.45
C MET A 31 5.03 -9.45 -0.09
N GLU A 32 6.34 -9.43 0.11
CA GLU A 32 7.13 -10.61 0.48
C GLU A 32 6.71 -11.19 1.84
N GLN A 33 6.25 -10.34 2.75
CA GLN A 33 5.76 -10.77 4.07
C GLN A 33 4.25 -11.06 4.08
N ALA A 34 3.53 -10.90 2.95
CA ALA A 34 2.06 -10.98 2.93
C ALA A 34 1.49 -12.35 3.32
N ASP A 35 2.27 -13.42 3.20
CA ASP A 35 1.90 -14.77 3.61
C ASP A 35 2.12 -15.04 5.11
N GLN A 36 2.79 -14.14 5.84
CA GLN A 36 3.04 -14.26 7.28
C GLN A 36 1.86 -13.72 8.11
N GLU A 37 1.88 -14.02 9.41
CA GLU A 37 0.89 -13.49 10.36
C GLU A 37 0.93 -11.95 10.38
N GLY A 38 -0.22 -11.30 10.14
CA GLY A 38 -0.31 -9.85 10.04
C GLY A 38 0.21 -9.25 8.72
N GLY A 39 0.76 -10.08 7.82
CA GLY A 39 1.40 -9.64 6.58
C GLY A 39 0.43 -8.99 5.59
N ARG A 40 -0.80 -9.49 5.51
CA ARG A 40 -1.83 -8.94 4.61
C ARG A 40 -2.27 -7.56 5.08
N GLU A 41 -2.42 -7.38 6.38
CA GLU A 41 -2.76 -6.12 7.01
C GLU A 41 -1.65 -5.08 6.82
N ALA A 42 -0.39 -5.52 6.89
CA ALA A 42 0.78 -4.70 6.58
C ALA A 42 0.81 -4.29 5.10
N LEU A 43 0.53 -5.21 4.17
CA LEU A 43 0.45 -4.91 2.74
C LEU A 43 -0.66 -3.90 2.41
N LEU A 44 -1.86 -4.07 2.98
CA LEU A 44 -2.96 -3.11 2.81
C LEU A 44 -2.58 -1.73 3.37
N SER A 45 -1.94 -1.69 4.52
CA SER A 45 -1.45 -0.45 5.13
C SER A 45 -0.35 0.22 4.27
N ALA A 46 0.54 -0.57 3.67
CA ALA A 46 1.58 -0.06 2.79
C ALA A 46 1.00 0.56 1.52
N LEU A 47 0.03 -0.12 0.88
CA LEU A 47 -0.73 0.43 -0.25
C LEU A 47 -1.46 1.72 0.13
N ARG A 48 -2.04 1.77 1.34
CA ARG A 48 -2.68 2.98 1.88
C ARG A 48 -1.68 4.12 2.01
N HIS A 49 -0.48 3.89 2.56
CA HIS A 49 0.54 4.93 2.70
C HIS A 49 0.99 5.47 1.35
N VAL A 50 1.19 4.61 0.34
CA VAL A 50 1.53 5.04 -1.02
C VAL A 50 0.40 5.88 -1.63
N ALA A 51 -0.87 5.46 -1.45
CA ALA A 51 -2.01 6.23 -1.90
C ALA A 51 -2.12 7.61 -1.20
N GLU A 52 -1.79 7.69 0.09
CA GLU A 52 -1.75 8.96 0.84
C GLU A 52 -0.57 9.86 0.42
N ALA A 53 0.59 9.28 0.14
CA ALA A 53 1.76 10.00 -0.35
C ALA A 53 1.47 10.69 -1.70
N GLN A 54 0.76 9.99 -2.60
CA GLN A 54 0.30 10.51 -3.89
C GLN A 54 -0.97 11.38 -3.82
N GLY A 55 -1.57 11.52 -2.64
CA GLY A 55 -2.84 12.24 -2.45
C GLY A 55 -4.06 11.35 -2.61
N MET A 56 -4.68 10.99 -1.48
CA MET A 56 -5.77 10.02 -1.42
C MET A 56 -6.97 10.36 -2.33
N ALA A 57 -7.34 11.64 -2.42
CA ALA A 57 -8.45 12.06 -3.28
C ALA A 57 -8.15 11.83 -4.78
N GLN A 58 -6.92 12.11 -5.21
CA GLN A 58 -6.47 11.94 -6.60
C GLN A 58 -6.36 10.46 -6.96
N VAL A 59 -5.93 9.61 -6.03
CA VAL A 59 -5.91 8.16 -6.22
C VAL A 59 -7.33 7.60 -6.32
N ALA A 60 -8.24 8.02 -5.44
CA ALA A 60 -9.63 7.58 -5.47
C ALA A 60 -10.34 7.96 -6.79
N GLU A 61 -10.11 9.19 -7.26
CA GLU A 61 -10.62 9.68 -8.54
C GLU A 61 -10.09 8.85 -9.71
N ARG A 62 -8.76 8.67 -9.81
CA ARG A 62 -8.13 7.83 -10.84
C ARG A 62 -8.61 6.39 -10.81
N ALA A 63 -8.84 5.84 -9.62
CA ALA A 63 -9.35 4.48 -9.43
C ALA A 63 -10.87 4.35 -9.67
N GLY A 64 -11.58 5.46 -9.87
CA GLY A 64 -13.03 5.47 -10.09
C GLY A 64 -13.85 4.99 -8.88
N ILE A 65 -13.37 5.21 -7.65
CA ILE A 65 -14.05 4.81 -6.41
C ILE A 65 -14.14 5.96 -5.42
N GLN A 66 -15.07 5.86 -4.47
CA GLN A 66 -15.19 6.88 -3.42
C GLN A 66 -14.00 6.81 -2.47
N ARG A 67 -13.55 7.97 -1.99
CA ARG A 67 -12.43 8.10 -1.04
C ARG A 67 -12.64 7.28 0.24
N GLU A 68 -13.86 7.27 0.78
CA GLU A 68 -14.19 6.46 1.96
C GLU A 68 -14.08 4.96 1.67
N SER A 69 -14.54 4.53 0.48
CA SER A 69 -14.40 3.14 0.03
C SER A 69 -12.93 2.74 -0.09
N LEU A 70 -12.07 3.63 -0.60
CA LEU A 70 -10.62 3.41 -0.67
C LEU A 70 -10.01 3.26 0.73
N TYR A 71 -10.36 4.15 1.67
CA TYR A 71 -9.91 4.04 3.06
C TYR A 71 -10.32 2.72 3.72
N ARG A 72 -11.57 2.29 3.50
CA ARG A 72 -12.08 1.03 4.06
C ARG A 72 -11.38 -0.17 3.42
N ALA A 73 -11.23 -0.15 2.10
CA ALA A 73 -10.62 -1.22 1.32
C ALA A 73 -9.15 -1.45 1.70
N LEU A 74 -8.38 -0.39 1.95
CA LEU A 74 -6.96 -0.46 2.32
C LEU A 74 -6.72 -0.34 3.84
N SER A 75 -7.76 -0.48 4.66
CA SER A 75 -7.57 -0.55 6.11
C SER A 75 -6.89 -1.87 6.51
N PRO A 76 -6.29 -1.98 7.71
CA PRO A 76 -5.74 -3.24 8.19
C PRO A 76 -6.77 -4.39 8.18
N LYS A 77 -8.06 -4.10 8.37
CA LYS A 77 -9.15 -5.09 8.31
C LYS A 77 -9.87 -5.09 6.96
N GLY A 78 -9.30 -4.45 5.95
CA GLY A 78 -9.86 -4.30 4.63
C GLY A 78 -9.91 -5.64 3.89
N ASN A 79 -10.84 -5.74 2.96
CA ASN A 79 -10.93 -6.87 2.04
C ASN A 79 -11.30 -6.33 0.65
N PRO A 80 -10.34 -5.69 -0.06
CA PRO A 80 -10.62 -5.15 -1.38
C PRO A 80 -10.98 -6.31 -2.32
N THR A 81 -12.04 -6.12 -3.12
CA THR A 81 -12.28 -7.03 -4.24
C THR A 81 -11.11 -6.96 -5.22
N LEU A 82 -10.91 -7.99 -6.04
CA LEU A 82 -9.88 -7.96 -7.08
C LEU A 82 -10.03 -6.72 -7.98
N LYS A 83 -11.27 -6.35 -8.34
CA LYS A 83 -11.56 -5.13 -9.11
C LYS A 83 -11.04 -3.88 -8.41
N THR A 84 -11.32 -3.74 -7.11
CA THR A 84 -10.85 -2.61 -6.29
C THR A 84 -9.32 -2.58 -6.21
N LEU A 85 -8.69 -3.74 -5.95
CA LEU A 85 -7.25 -3.83 -5.82
C LEU A 85 -6.54 -3.42 -7.12
N VAL A 86 -6.96 -3.96 -8.26
CA VAL A 86 -6.38 -3.64 -9.56
C VAL A 86 -6.55 -2.16 -9.89
N ALA A 87 -7.75 -1.60 -9.70
CA ALA A 87 -8.00 -0.17 -9.94
C ALA A 87 -7.12 0.74 -9.08
N VAL A 88 -6.88 0.38 -7.81
CA VAL A 88 -6.00 1.12 -6.90
C VAL A 88 -4.53 1.01 -7.33
N LEU A 89 -4.08 -0.19 -7.70
CA LEU A 89 -2.72 -0.40 -8.20
C LEU A 89 -2.47 0.45 -9.45
N GLU A 90 -3.35 0.38 -10.44
CA GLU A 90 -3.25 1.17 -11.67
C GLU A 90 -3.27 2.68 -11.39
N ALA A 91 -4.18 3.14 -10.51
CA ALA A 91 -4.23 4.53 -10.08
C ALA A 91 -2.94 4.97 -9.38
N ALA A 92 -2.24 4.07 -8.69
CA ALA A 92 -0.96 4.35 -8.06
C ALA A 92 0.25 4.23 -9.02
N GLY A 93 0.04 3.88 -10.29
CA GLY A 93 1.10 3.65 -11.28
C GLY A 93 1.74 2.25 -11.19
N LEU A 94 1.08 1.31 -10.52
CA LEU A 94 1.54 -0.05 -10.27
C LEU A 94 0.75 -1.05 -11.13
N ARG A 95 1.29 -2.27 -11.25
CA ARG A 95 0.61 -3.39 -11.93
C ARG A 95 0.74 -4.68 -11.13
N LEU A 96 -0.30 -5.51 -11.17
CA LEU A 96 -0.22 -6.88 -10.68
C LEU A 96 0.54 -7.75 -11.69
N ALA A 97 1.45 -8.60 -11.21
CA ALA A 97 2.19 -9.54 -12.04
C ALA A 97 2.10 -10.94 -11.43
N ILE A 98 1.94 -11.95 -12.30
CA ILE A 98 1.93 -13.36 -11.90
C ILE A 98 3.28 -13.94 -12.31
N THR A 99 4.00 -14.47 -11.33
CA THR A 99 5.28 -15.16 -11.52
C THR A 99 5.17 -16.55 -10.88
N ARG A 100 6.01 -17.50 -11.32
CA ARG A 100 6.08 -18.78 -10.61
C ARG A 100 6.72 -18.52 -9.25
N ARG A 101 6.17 -19.15 -8.21
CA ARG A 101 6.88 -19.24 -6.93
C ARG A 101 8.07 -20.17 -7.18
N ASP A 102 9.28 -19.64 -7.11
CA ASP A 102 10.46 -20.49 -7.22
C ASP A 102 10.47 -21.41 -6.01
N GLU A 103 10.22 -22.70 -6.24
CA GLU A 103 10.43 -23.77 -5.24
C GLU A 103 11.94 -23.98 -5.09
N ALA A 104 12.61 -23.03 -4.46
CA ALA A 104 13.98 -23.20 -4.01
C ALA A 104 14.04 -22.65 -2.59
N HIS A 105 13.42 -23.37 -1.65
CA HIS A 105 13.76 -23.50 -0.22
C HIS A 105 12.67 -24.36 0.44
N ALA A 106 12.76 -25.67 0.20
CA ALA A 106 12.32 -26.67 1.16
C ALA A 106 13.48 -26.97 2.13
#